data_AF-A0A7Y7CUY2-F1
#
_entry.id   AF-A0A7Y7CUY2-F1
#
_cell.length_a   1.000
_cell.length_b   1.000
_cell.length_c   1.000
_cell.angle_alpha   90.00
_cell.angle_beta   90.00
_cell.angle_gamma   90.00
#
_symmetry.space_group_name_H-M   'P 1'
#
loop_
_entity.id
_entity.type
_entity.pdbx_description
1 polymer ?
#
loop_
_entity_poly.entity_id
_entity_poly.type
_entity_poly.pdbx_seq_one_letter_code
_entity_poly.pdbx_strand_id
1 'polypeptide(L)'
;MRKVSNISEPANDTVRLMIYSSEEGAYLFGFTSLNDGSCNWDEWYETEEEAIERARYKYGVNEELWEIIDDPQPGCRHDWIEPVQVE
;
A
#
# COMPACT_ATOMS: atom_id res chain seq x y z
N MET A 1 -8.86 3.60 5.77
CA MET A 1 -8.36 4.55 4.76
C MET A 1 -7.24 3.89 3.99
N ARG A 2 -7.21 4.03 2.67
CA ARG A 2 -6.13 3.51 1.83
C ARG A 2 -5.42 4.62 1.06
N LYS A 3 -4.12 4.43 0.85
CA LYS A 3 -3.25 5.31 0.06
C LYS A 3 -2.37 4.47 -0.85
N VAL A 4 -2.08 4.95 -2.05
CA VAL A 4 -1.14 4.29 -2.98
C VAL A 4 -0.07 5.27 -3.42
N SER A 5 1.11 4.77 -3.72
CA SER A 5 2.16 5.55 -4.37
C SER A 5 2.95 4.65 -5.31
N ASN A 6 3.28 5.18 -6.48
CA ASN A 6 4.27 4.54 -7.34
C ASN A 6 5.68 4.88 -6.85
N ILE A 7 6.62 3.97 -7.05
CA ILE A 7 8.03 4.19 -6.73
C ILE A 7 8.76 4.59 -8.01
N SER A 8 9.43 5.73 -8.01
CA SER A 8 10.17 6.23 -9.18
C SER A 8 11.38 5.36 -9.53
N GLU A 9 12.05 4.81 -8.52
CA GLU A 9 13.21 3.92 -8.66
C GLU A 9 12.90 2.57 -8.00
N PRO A 10 12.58 1.53 -8.78
CA PRO A 10 12.19 0.24 -8.22
C PRO A 10 13.26 -0.31 -7.27
N ALA A 11 12.85 -0.70 -6.07
CA ALA A 11 13.72 -1.30 -5.07
C ALA A 11 13.21 -2.69 -4.71
N ASN A 12 14.07 -3.72 -4.79
CA ASN A 12 13.71 -5.12 -4.55
C ASN A 12 12.46 -5.54 -5.35
N ASP A 13 12.47 -5.26 -6.66
CA ASP A 13 11.36 -5.51 -7.60
C ASP A 13 10.05 -4.77 -7.28
N THR A 14 10.00 -3.96 -6.21
CA THR A 14 8.80 -3.23 -5.82
C THR A 14 8.69 -1.95 -6.63
N VAL A 15 7.57 -1.77 -7.33
CA VAL A 15 7.27 -0.63 -8.22
C VAL A 15 6.12 0.24 -7.70
N ARG A 16 5.31 -0.29 -6.76
CA ARG A 16 4.19 0.41 -6.14
C ARG A 16 4.06 0.00 -4.68
N LEU A 17 3.61 0.93 -3.85
CA LEU A 17 3.25 0.72 -2.47
C LEU A 17 1.79 1.08 -2.23
N MET A 18 1.17 0.45 -1.24
CA MET A 18 -0.12 0.84 -0.71
C MET A 18 -0.06 0.83 0.81
N ILE A 19 -0.65 1.84 1.44
CA ILE A 19 -0.89 1.86 2.88
C ILE A 19 -2.37 1.64 3.12
N TYR A 20 -2.70 0.71 4.00
CA TYR A 20 -4.03 0.60 4.60
C TYR A 20 -3.94 0.96 6.07
N SER A 21 -4.59 2.05 6.44
CA SER A 21 -4.64 2.58 7.81
C SER A 21 -6.00 2.29 8.43
N SER A 22 -5.99 1.73 9.64
CA SER A 22 -7.15 1.33 10.45
C SER A 22 -6.96 1.76 11.91
N GLU A 23 -7.99 1.61 12.74
CA GLU A 23 -7.89 1.94 14.17
C GLU A 23 -6.89 1.06 14.95
N GLU A 24 -6.57 -0.12 14.42
CA GLU A 24 -5.66 -1.08 15.06
C GLU A 24 -4.20 -0.93 14.59
N GLY A 25 -3.94 -0.06 13.62
CA GLY A 25 -2.62 0.16 13.03
C GLY A 25 -2.67 0.27 11.51
N ALA A 26 -1.49 0.20 10.88
CA ALA A 26 -1.34 0.39 9.44
C ALA A 26 -0.56 -0.76 8.79
N TYR A 27 -1.01 -1.17 7.61
CA TYR A 27 -0.31 -2.11 6.75
C TYR A 27 0.34 -1.38 5.59
N LEU A 28 1.61 -1.70 5.31
CA LEU A 28 2.32 -1.31 4.10
C LEU A 28 2.44 -2.52 3.19
N PHE A 29 1.84 -2.42 2.02
CA PHE A 29 1.88 -3.44 0.98
C PHE A 29 2.84 -3.03 -0.14
N GLY A 30 3.63 -3.97 -0.63
CA GLY A 30 4.46 -3.79 -1.81
C GLY A 30 4.02 -4.63 -3.00
N PHE A 31 4.11 -4.02 -4.18
CA PHE A 31 3.71 -4.62 -5.45
C PHE A 31 4.87 -4.58 -6.44
N THR A 32 5.03 -5.69 -7.17
CA THR A 32 6.02 -5.84 -8.25
C THR A 32 5.48 -5.49 -9.63
N SER A 33 4.21 -5.10 -9.70
CA SER A 33 3.49 -4.76 -10.92
C SER A 33 2.70 -3.46 -10.74
N LEU A 34 2.57 -2.70 -11.84
CA LEU A 34 1.64 -1.56 -11.91
C LEU A 34 0.21 -1.98 -12.29
N ASN A 35 0.04 -3.19 -12.83
CA ASN A 35 -1.26 -3.81 -12.98
C ASN A 35 -1.77 -4.27 -11.62
N ASP A 36 -3.06 -4.09 -11.37
CA ASP A 36 -3.68 -4.52 -10.12
C ASP A 36 -3.57 -6.04 -9.92
N GLY A 37 -3.44 -6.43 -8.65
CA GLY A 37 -3.23 -7.80 -8.22
C GLY A 37 -2.88 -7.86 -6.75
N SER A 38 -2.67 -9.07 -6.24
CA SER A 38 -2.27 -9.27 -4.84
C SER A 38 -0.91 -8.63 -4.55
N CYS A 39 -0.76 -8.08 -3.34
CA CYS A 39 0.53 -7.65 -2.85
C CYS A 39 1.56 -8.80 -2.87
N ASN A 40 2.82 -8.44 -3.13
CA ASN A 40 3.94 -9.39 -3.06
C ASN A 40 4.43 -9.60 -1.63
N TRP A 41 4.27 -8.60 -0.78
CA TRP A 41 4.62 -8.63 0.63
C TRP A 41 3.82 -7.56 1.38
N ASP A 42 3.65 -7.78 2.66
CA ASP A 42 3.01 -6.87 3.60
C ASP A 42 3.86 -6.72 4.88
N GLU A 43 3.87 -5.51 5.44
CA GLU A 43 4.46 -5.20 6.74
C GLU A 43 3.43 -4.44 7.59
N TRP A 44 3.28 -4.81 8.86
CA TRP A 44 2.39 -4.14 9.81
C TRP A 44 3.17 -3.15 10.70
N TYR A 45 2.52 -2.03 11.01
CA TYR A 45 3.01 -0.92 11.83
C TYR A 45 1.94 -0.49 12.84
N GLU A 46 2.35 0.06 13.98
CA GLU A 46 1.42 0.55 14.99
C GLU A 46 0.71 1.81 14.51
N THR A 47 1.37 2.61 13.67
CA THR A 47 0.81 3.86 13.13
C THR A 47 1.02 4.02 11.63
N GLU A 48 0.15 4.82 10.99
CA GLU A 48 0.32 5.21 9.59
C GLU A 48 1.61 6.00 9.35
N GLU A 49 1.99 6.84 10.31
CA GLU A 49 3.22 7.64 10.25
C GLU A 49 4.47 6.74 10.13
N GLU A 50 4.53 5.65 10.90
CA GLU A 50 5.60 4.65 10.80
C GLU A 50 5.65 3.99 9.41
N ALA A 51 4.49 3.64 8.85
CA ALA A 51 4.42 3.07 7.51
C ALA A 51 4.91 4.06 6.43
N ILE A 52 4.58 5.35 6.57
CA ILE A 52 5.04 6.42 5.67
C ILE A 52 6.55 6.65 5.82
N GLU A 53 7.07 6.76 7.05
CA GLU A 53 8.51 6.91 7.30
C GLU A 53 9.30 5.76 6.72
N ARG A 54 8.76 4.55 6.89
CA ARG A 54 9.36 3.32 6.37
C ARG A 54 9.37 3.26 4.84
N ALA A 55 8.31 3.72 4.19
CA ALA A 55 8.23 3.86 2.75
C ALA A 55 9.21 4.90 2.23
N ARG A 56 9.32 6.04 2.92
CA ARG A 56 10.29 7.09 2.61
C ARG A 56 11.72 6.60 2.72
N TYR A 57 12.06 5.91 3.80
CA TYR A 57 13.43 5.44 4.06
C TYR A 57 13.90 4.36 3.09
N LYS A 58 13.06 3.36 2.76
CA LYS A 58 13.47 2.26 1.87
C LYS A 58 13.18 2.49 0.39
N TYR A 59 12.17 3.29 0.05
CA TYR A 59 11.68 3.44 -1.33
C TYR A 59 11.68 4.88 -1.83
N GLY A 60 12.09 5.85 -1.01
CA GLY A 60 12.13 7.26 -1.41
C GLY A 60 10.75 7.90 -1.64
N VAL A 61 9.68 7.24 -1.19
CA VAL A 61 8.31 7.74 -1.36
C VAL A 61 8.02 8.80 -0.30
N ASN A 62 7.85 10.05 -0.72
CA ASN A 62 7.48 11.15 0.16
C ASN A 62 5.96 11.17 0.43
N GLU A 63 5.57 11.81 1.52
CA GLU A 63 4.15 11.95 1.92
C GLU A 63 3.27 12.57 0.81
N GLU A 64 3.83 13.50 0.03
CA GLU A 64 3.15 14.20 -1.06
C GLU A 64 2.87 13.33 -2.30
N LEU A 65 3.53 12.17 -2.42
CA LEU A 65 3.35 11.25 -3.55
C LEU A 65 2.21 10.25 -3.33
N TRP A 66 1.64 10.23 -2.13
CA TRP A 66 0.55 9.32 -1.80
C TRP A 66 -0.79 9.84 -2.32
N GLU A 67 -1.46 9.01 -3.09
CA GLU A 67 -2.81 9.23 -3.59
C GLU A 67 -3.79 8.44 -2.72
N ILE A 68 -4.80 9.13 -2.15
CA ILE A 68 -5.85 8.48 -1.37
C ILE A 68 -6.75 7.71 -2.32
N ILE A 69 -7.03 6.45 -1.98
CA ILE A 69 -7.97 5.59 -2.71
C ILE A 69 -9.09 5.13 -1.78
N ASP A 70 -10.26 4.88 -2.35
CA ASP A 70 -11.40 4.37 -1.59
C ASP A 70 -11.12 2.98 -1.02
N ASP A 71 -11.75 2.64 0.09
CA ASP A 71 -11.75 1.27 0.61
C ASP A 71 -12.48 0.34 -0.39
N PRO A 72 -12.10 -0.95 -0.48
CA PRO A 72 -12.75 -1.86 -1.40
C PRO A 72 -14.18 -2.15 -0.89
N GLN A 73 -15.05 -2.72 -1.74
CA GLN A 73 -16.41 -3.06 -1.32
C GLN A 73 -16.38 -3.99 -0.09
N PRO A 74 -17.34 -3.87 0.85
CA PRO A 74 -17.37 -4.72 2.05
C PRO A 74 -17.28 -6.21 1.69
N GLY A 75 -16.32 -6.91 2.31
CA GLY A 75 -16.04 -8.33 2.03
C GLY A 75 -15.01 -8.59 0.93
N CYS A 76 -14.52 -7.55 0.24
CA CYS A 76 -13.37 -7.66 -0.66
C CYS A 76 -12.05 -7.62 0.13
N ARG A 77 -11.01 -8.24 -0.42
CA ARG A 77 -9.70 -8.18 0.22
C ARG A 77 -9.06 -6.80 0.06
N HIS A 78 -8.35 -6.36 1.09
CA HIS A 78 -7.66 -5.06 1.09
C HIS A 78 -6.30 -5.11 0.40
N ASP A 79 -5.79 -6.28 0.01
CA ASP A 79 -4.49 -6.48 -0.68
C ASP A 79 -4.54 -6.16 -2.19
N TRP A 80 -5.73 -5.85 -2.73
CA TRP A 80 -5.94 -5.43 -4.13
C TRP A 80 -6.35 -3.96 -4.17
N ILE A 81 -5.89 -3.23 -5.18
CA ILE A 81 -6.21 -1.81 -5.36
C ILE A 81 -7.63 -1.67 -5.89
N GLU A 82 -7.99 -2.40 -6.95
CA GLU A 82 -9.37 -2.49 -7.43
C GLU A 82 -10.17 -3.53 -6.60
N PRO A 83 -11.47 -3.28 -6.36
CA PRO A 83 -12.29 -4.20 -5.60
C PRO A 83 -12.45 -5.53 -6.35
N VAL A 84 -11.90 -6.60 -5.79
CA VAL A 84 -12.14 -7.96 -6.27
C VAL A 84 -12.99 -8.73 -5.27
N GLN A 85 -14.17 -9.14 -5.74
CA GLN A 85 -15.07 -10.00 -4.98
C GLN A 85 -14.38 -11.34 -4.74
N VAL A 86 -14.30 -11.74 -3.47
CA VAL A 86 -13.92 -13.10 -3.10
C VAL A 86 -15.17 -13.94 -3.26
N GLU A 87 -15.21 -14.83 -4.25
CA GLU A 87 -16.25 -15.87 -4.37
C GLU A 87 -16.13 -16.92 -3.24
#